data_AF-A0A315VCU4-F1
#
_entry.id   AF-A0A315VCU4-F1
#
_cell.length_a   1.000
_cell.length_b   1.000
_cell.length_c   1.000
_cell.angle_alpha   90.00
_cell.angle_beta   90.00
_cell.angle_gamma   90.00
#
_symmetry.space_group_name_H-M   'P 1'
#
loop_
_entity.id
_entity.type
_entity.pdbx_description
1 polymer ?
#
loop_
_entity_poly.entity_id
_entity_poly.type
_entity_poly.pdbx_seq_one_letter_code
_entity_poly.pdbx_strand_id
1 'polypeptide(L)'
;MAGGRQEKDLVHLNAIHVENVKKERRYQKLHTEFSINPYRKLHVIPDKPMCRKPPESLSEDTTYIDSYRRVRMAPALKYPRPITESQEIGWFASELPPQDRQDPRFNFPRLLVHNKTTWQCVPHYVGMNMGRNMAGNAVTCCYT
;
A
#
# COMPACT_ATOMS: atom_id res chain seq x y z
N MET A 1 23.84 53.75 50.37
CA MET A 1 23.92 52.53 51.20
C MET A 1 24.04 51.33 50.25
N ALA A 2 25.27 50.89 49.98
CA ALA A 2 25.50 49.73 49.12
C ALA A 2 25.16 48.45 49.90
N GLY A 3 24.11 47.73 49.48
CA GLY A 3 23.68 46.49 50.12
C GLY A 3 24.71 45.38 49.90
N GLY A 4 25.46 45.03 50.94
CA GLY A 4 26.38 43.90 50.90
C GLY A 4 25.65 42.59 50.62
N ARG A 5 26.16 41.79 49.69
CA ARG A 5 25.66 40.42 49.42
C ARG A 5 25.96 39.54 50.63
N GLN A 6 24.94 39.19 51.40
CA GLN A 6 25.04 38.17 52.43
C GLN A 6 25.23 36.79 51.79
N GLU A 7 26.10 35.98 52.39
CA GLU A 7 26.27 34.57 52.04
C GLU A 7 24.96 33.83 52.28
N LYS A 8 24.47 33.13 51.26
CA LYS A 8 23.13 32.53 51.27
C LYS A 8 23.20 31.13 51.84
N ASP A 9 22.41 30.89 52.90
CA ASP A 9 22.23 29.55 53.46
C ASP A 9 21.63 28.60 52.41
N LEU A 10 22.38 27.53 52.11
CA LEU A 10 22.02 26.50 51.14
C LEU A 10 20.76 25.74 51.57
N VAL A 11 20.57 25.53 52.88
CA VAL A 11 19.41 24.81 53.41
C VAL A 11 18.14 25.62 53.15
N HIS A 12 18.21 26.93 53.37
CA HIS A 12 17.11 27.84 53.09
C HIS A 12 16.76 27.91 51.60
N LEU A 13 17.77 27.96 50.71
CA LEU A 13 17.55 27.93 49.26
C LEU A 13 16.87 26.64 48.79
N ASN A 14 17.31 25.49 49.33
CA ASN A 14 16.70 24.20 49.03
C ASN A 14 15.24 24.12 49.50
N ALA A 15 14.93 24.69 50.67
CA ALA A 15 13.56 24.76 51.16
C ALA A 15 12.64 25.59 50.24
N ILE A 16 13.13 26.73 49.74
CA ILE A 16 12.40 27.56 48.76
C ILE A 16 12.18 26.78 47.46
N HIS A 17 13.20 26.08 46.97
CA HIS A 17 13.10 25.31 45.74
C HIS A 17 12.07 24.18 45.85
N VAL A 18 12.07 23.44 46.98
CA VAL A 18 11.08 22.40 47.25
C VAL A 18 9.66 22.97 47.30
N GLU A 19 9.45 24.13 47.93
CA GLU A 19 8.14 24.79 47.95
C GLU A 19 7.68 25.21 46.54
N ASN A 20 8.59 25.73 45.71
CA ASN A 20 8.25 26.08 44.33
C ASN A 20 7.84 24.86 43.51
N VAL A 21 8.61 23.76 43.58
CA VAL A 21 8.25 22.50 42.91
C VAL A 21 6.89 21.99 43.39
N LYS A 22 6.59 22.08 44.70
CA LYS A 22 5.27 21.72 45.25
C LYS A 22 4.15 22.61 44.74
N LYS A 23 4.39 23.91 44.50
CA LYS A 23 3.39 24.83 43.95
C LYS A 23 3.17 24.57 42.46
N GLU A 24 4.23 24.38 41.69
CA GLU A 24 4.15 24.04 40.26
C GLU A 24 3.39 22.73 40.04
N ARG A 25 3.72 21.67 40.79
CA ARG A 25 3.01 20.38 40.72
C ARG A 25 1.54 20.48 41.11
N ARG A 26 1.16 21.39 42.02
CA ARG A 26 -0.25 21.61 42.39
C ARG A 26 -1.07 22.18 41.23
N TYR A 27 -0.46 22.98 40.35
CA TYR A 27 -1.16 23.61 39.23
C TYR A 27 -0.89 22.94 37.87
N GLN A 28 0.02 21.97 37.80
CA GLN A 28 0.29 21.20 36.59
C GLN A 28 -0.89 20.24 36.30
N LYS A 29 -1.86 20.72 35.54
CA LYS A 29 -2.96 19.89 35.03
C LYS A 29 -2.53 19.24 33.72
N LEU A 30 -2.34 17.92 33.73
CA LEU A 30 -2.17 17.13 32.51
C LEU A 30 -3.54 16.89 31.90
N HIS A 31 -3.88 17.66 30.87
CA HIS A 31 -5.04 17.39 30.05
C HIS A 31 -4.68 16.28 29.06
N THR A 32 -5.21 15.07 29.26
CA THR A 32 -5.02 13.93 28.36
C THR A 32 -6.09 13.90 27.27
N GLU A 33 -7.23 14.53 27.53
CA GLU A 33 -8.38 14.59 26.64
C GLU A 33 -8.58 16.05 26.23
N PHE A 34 -8.25 16.36 24.98
CA PHE A 34 -8.52 17.66 24.38
C PHE A 34 -9.70 17.53 23.43
N SER A 35 -10.83 18.17 23.77
CA SER A 35 -11.96 18.31 22.86
C SER A 35 -12.20 19.79 22.57
N ILE A 36 -12.15 20.19 21.30
CA ILE A 36 -12.45 21.58 20.88
C ILE A 36 -13.95 21.89 21.05
N ASN A 37 -14.82 20.86 21.03
CA ASN A 37 -16.27 21.01 21.23
C ASN A 37 -16.82 19.91 22.16
N PRO A 38 -17.41 20.25 23.33
CA PRO A 38 -17.93 19.27 24.28
C PRO A 38 -19.21 18.54 23.80
N TYR A 39 -19.90 19.07 22.79
CA TYR A 39 -21.16 18.49 22.27
C TYR A 39 -20.98 17.70 20.97
N ARG A 40 -19.81 17.75 20.35
CA ARG A 40 -19.51 17.02 19.11
C ARG A 40 -18.15 16.38 19.22
N LYS A 41 -18.11 15.04 19.19
CA LYS A 41 -16.87 14.29 18.98
C LYS A 41 -16.32 14.67 17.60
N LEU A 42 -15.40 15.63 17.58
CA LEU A 42 -14.63 15.95 16.39
C LEU A 42 -13.90 14.67 15.97
N HIS A 43 -13.95 14.43 14.67
CA HIS A 43 -13.50 13.27 13.91
C HIS A 43 -12.31 12.53 14.52
N VAL A 44 -12.30 11.21 14.39
CA VAL A 44 -11.11 10.37 14.64
C VAL A 44 -9.96 11.03 13.89
N ILE A 45 -9.07 11.70 14.62
CA ILE A 45 -7.86 12.25 14.04
C ILE A 45 -7.06 11.02 13.64
N PRO A 46 -6.88 10.77 12.33
CA PRO A 46 -6.09 9.64 11.91
C PRO A 46 -4.70 9.83 12.50
N ASP A 47 -4.10 8.74 12.96
CA ASP A 47 -2.74 8.80 13.45
C ASP A 47 -1.80 9.33 12.37
N LYS A 48 -0.62 9.76 12.81
CA LYS A 48 0.47 10.12 11.91
C LYS A 48 0.63 8.99 10.87
N PRO A 49 0.69 9.30 9.56
CA PRO A 49 0.67 8.29 8.50
C PRO A 49 1.82 7.28 8.60
N MET A 50 2.91 7.63 9.29
CA MET A 50 4.08 6.78 9.52
C MET A 50 4.16 6.19 10.94
N CYS A 51 3.07 6.25 11.71
CA CYS A 51 3.03 5.66 13.04
C CYS A 51 3.13 4.13 12.93
N ARG A 52 4.24 3.56 13.38
CA ARG A 52 4.42 2.11 13.50
C ARG A 52 3.68 1.60 14.73
N LYS A 53 2.35 1.55 14.65
CA LYS A 53 1.56 0.84 15.66
C LYS A 53 1.73 -0.66 15.44
N PRO A 54 1.85 -1.48 16.51
CA PRO A 54 1.75 -2.92 16.34
C PRO A 54 0.43 -3.23 15.64
N PRO A 55 0.40 -4.20 14.71
CA PRO A 55 -0.83 -4.58 14.04
C PRO A 55 -1.84 -4.97 15.12
N GLU A 56 -2.90 -4.19 15.26
CA GLU A 56 -4.01 -4.55 16.13
C GLU A 56 -4.55 -5.86 15.58
N SER A 57 -4.59 -6.90 16.40
CA SER A 57 -5.12 -8.22 16.02
C SER A 57 -6.64 -8.11 15.94
N LEU A 58 -7.13 -7.41 14.93
CA LEU A 58 -8.53 -7.40 14.58
C LEU A 58 -8.85 -8.80 14.09
N SER A 59 -9.75 -9.49 14.78
CA SER A 59 -10.34 -10.72 14.28
C SER A 59 -10.90 -10.43 12.89
N GLU A 60 -10.43 -11.11 11.87
CA GLU A 60 -10.88 -10.92 10.50
C GLU A 60 -12.42 -11.03 10.45
N ASP A 61 -13.09 -9.95 10.09
CA ASP A 61 -14.54 -9.94 9.95
C ASP A 61 -14.91 -10.76 8.71
N THR A 62 -15.40 -11.97 8.94
CA THR A 62 -15.80 -12.90 7.87
C THR A 62 -16.88 -12.30 6.98
N THR A 63 -17.74 -11.43 7.53
CA THR A 63 -18.81 -10.78 6.77
C THR A 63 -18.23 -9.81 5.73
N TYR A 64 -17.16 -9.09 6.09
CA TYR A 64 -16.45 -8.20 5.18
C TYR A 64 -15.77 -9.00 4.07
N ILE A 65 -15.05 -10.06 4.41
CA ILE A 65 -14.32 -10.89 3.44
C ILE A 65 -15.29 -11.48 2.41
N ASP A 66 -16.45 -11.98 2.85
CA ASP A 66 -17.46 -12.55 1.95
C ASP A 66 -18.12 -11.48 1.09
N SER A 67 -18.39 -10.29 1.64
CA SER A 67 -18.88 -9.15 0.86
C SER A 67 -17.88 -8.74 -0.23
N TYR A 68 -16.59 -8.72 0.09
CA TYR A 68 -15.52 -8.35 -0.82
C TYR A 68 -15.38 -9.37 -1.95
N ARG A 69 -15.40 -10.66 -1.62
CA ARG A 69 -15.42 -11.76 -2.59
C ARG A 69 -16.61 -11.61 -3.53
N ARG A 70 -17.81 -11.38 -2.99
CA ARG A 70 -19.04 -11.19 -3.77
C ARG A 70 -18.98 -10.02 -4.74
N VAL A 71 -18.29 -8.93 -4.39
CA VAL A 71 -18.12 -7.77 -5.28
C VAL A 71 -17.16 -8.08 -6.44
N ARG A 72 -16.15 -8.93 -6.21
CA ARG A 72 -15.17 -9.33 -7.24
C ARG A 72 -15.65 -10.42 -8.19
N MET A 73 -16.76 -11.10 -7.89
CA MET A 73 -17.33 -12.10 -8.78
C MET A 73 -17.73 -11.50 -10.13
N ALA A 74 -17.56 -12.28 -11.20
CA ALA A 74 -18.02 -11.88 -12.52
C ALA A 74 -19.55 -11.60 -12.52
N PRO A 75 -20.03 -10.62 -13.29
CA PRO A 75 -21.45 -10.26 -13.32
C PRO A 75 -22.39 -11.43 -13.61
N ALA A 76 -22.00 -12.35 -14.51
CA ALA A 76 -22.76 -13.54 -14.88
C ALA A 76 -22.93 -14.54 -13.72
N LEU A 77 -22.00 -14.57 -12.75
CA LEU A 77 -22.11 -15.40 -11.55
C LEU A 77 -22.90 -14.69 -10.44
N LYS A 78 -23.02 -13.36 -10.52
CA LYS A 78 -23.68 -12.53 -9.50
C LYS A 78 -25.17 -12.36 -9.75
N TYR A 79 -25.60 -12.31 -11.02
CA TYR A 79 -26.98 -12.06 -11.41
C TYR A 79 -27.43 -13.06 -12.47
N PRO A 80 -28.72 -13.46 -12.50
CA PRO A 80 -29.24 -14.42 -13.49
C PRO A 80 -29.37 -13.83 -14.90
N ARG A 81 -29.43 -12.50 -15.02
CA ARG A 81 -29.59 -11.77 -16.29
C ARG A 81 -28.82 -10.44 -16.22
N PRO A 82 -28.40 -9.87 -17.37
CA PRO A 82 -27.74 -8.57 -17.39
C PRO A 82 -28.67 -7.50 -16.83
N ILE A 83 -28.12 -6.60 -16.02
CA ILE A 83 -28.87 -5.49 -15.41
C ILE A 83 -28.71 -4.22 -16.22
N THR A 84 -27.58 -4.06 -16.90
CA THR A 84 -27.26 -2.88 -17.72
C THR A 84 -27.00 -3.28 -19.17
N GLU A 85 -27.30 -2.37 -20.10
CA GLU A 85 -27.06 -2.57 -21.54
C GLU A 85 -25.59 -2.95 -21.83
N SER A 86 -24.64 -2.33 -21.13
CA SER A 86 -23.22 -2.65 -21.28
C SER A 86 -22.88 -4.08 -20.83
N GLN A 87 -23.61 -4.64 -19.87
CA GLN A 87 -23.44 -6.05 -19.47
C GLN A 87 -23.98 -7.01 -20.52
N GLU A 88 -24.99 -6.62 -21.31
CA GLU A 88 -25.58 -7.48 -22.36
C GLU A 88 -24.54 -7.90 -23.40
N ILE A 89 -23.67 -6.96 -23.80
CA ILE A 89 -22.64 -7.19 -24.83
C ILE A 89 -21.67 -8.32 -24.43
N GLY A 90 -21.31 -8.40 -23.14
CA GLY A 90 -20.35 -9.38 -22.62
C GLY A 90 -21.00 -10.54 -21.86
N TRP A 91 -22.33 -10.63 -21.85
CA TRP A 91 -23.04 -11.56 -20.96
C TRP A 91 -22.79 -13.03 -21.32
N PHE A 92 -22.81 -13.32 -22.63
CA PHE A 92 -22.53 -14.64 -23.19
C PHE A 92 -21.16 -14.68 -23.88
N ALA A 93 -20.14 -14.10 -23.24
CA ALA A 93 -18.75 -14.22 -23.69
C ALA A 93 -18.18 -15.64 -23.45
N SER A 94 -19.05 -16.67 -23.40
CA SER A 94 -18.66 -18.07 -23.28
C SER A 94 -17.59 -18.38 -24.30
N GLU A 95 -16.62 -19.18 -23.85
CA GLU A 95 -15.48 -19.72 -24.57
C GLU A 95 -15.70 -19.71 -26.08
N LEU A 96 -14.85 -18.95 -26.79
CA LEU A 96 -14.80 -18.98 -28.25
C LEU A 96 -14.91 -20.45 -28.69
N PRO A 97 -15.78 -20.78 -29.67
CA PRO A 97 -15.86 -22.15 -30.16
C PRO A 97 -14.44 -22.63 -30.47
N PRO A 98 -14.07 -23.86 -30.07
CA PRO A 98 -12.71 -24.36 -30.23
C PRO A 98 -12.30 -24.16 -31.68
N GLN A 99 -11.36 -23.24 -31.89
CA GLN A 99 -10.98 -22.84 -33.23
C GLN A 99 -10.05 -23.91 -33.79
N ASP A 100 -10.50 -24.64 -34.82
CA ASP A 100 -9.65 -25.57 -35.53
C ASP A 100 -8.57 -24.79 -36.30
N ARG A 101 -7.37 -24.73 -35.72
CA ARG A 101 -6.19 -24.11 -36.34
C ARG A 101 -5.55 -24.98 -37.41
N GLN A 102 -6.02 -26.22 -37.59
CA GLN A 102 -5.51 -27.11 -38.64
C GLN A 102 -6.27 -26.95 -39.95
N ASP A 103 -7.46 -26.32 -39.96
CA ASP A 103 -8.21 -26.07 -41.19
C ASP A 103 -7.56 -24.92 -42.00
N PRO A 104 -6.94 -25.20 -43.17
CA PRO A 104 -6.30 -24.19 -43.99
C PRO A 104 -7.30 -23.22 -44.66
N ARG A 105 -8.60 -23.50 -44.60
CA ARG A 105 -9.65 -22.60 -45.13
C ARG A 105 -9.91 -21.40 -44.22
N PHE A 106 -9.68 -21.55 -42.92
CA PHE A 106 -9.98 -20.52 -41.91
C PHE A 106 -8.73 -20.02 -41.16
N ASN A 107 -7.62 -20.76 -41.21
CA ASN A 107 -6.39 -20.37 -40.55
C ASN A 107 -5.37 -19.75 -41.53
N PHE A 108 -5.24 -18.43 -41.50
CA PHE A 108 -4.24 -17.67 -42.26
C PHE A 108 -3.24 -16.99 -41.32
N PRO A 109 -2.29 -17.73 -40.73
CA PRO A 109 -1.30 -17.14 -39.85
C PRO A 109 -0.45 -16.14 -40.64
N ARG A 110 -0.37 -14.89 -40.16
CA ARG A 110 0.56 -13.91 -40.70
C ARG A 110 1.97 -14.32 -40.31
N LEU A 111 2.66 -15.00 -41.22
CA LEU A 111 4.10 -15.16 -41.13
C LEU A 111 4.72 -13.81 -41.46
N LEU A 112 5.34 -13.18 -40.46
CA LEU A 112 6.30 -12.11 -40.73
C LEU A 112 7.48 -12.76 -41.47
N VAL A 113 7.43 -12.74 -42.80
CA VAL A 113 8.60 -13.01 -43.62
C VAL A 113 9.51 -11.80 -43.45
N HIS A 114 10.29 -11.79 -42.37
CA HIS A 114 11.51 -10.97 -42.36
C HIS A 114 12.34 -11.52 -43.51
N ASN A 115 12.46 -10.74 -44.58
CA ASN A 115 13.54 -10.99 -45.51
C ASN A 115 14.81 -11.01 -44.64
N LYS A 116 15.53 -12.13 -44.64
CA LYS A 116 16.85 -12.18 -43.99
C LYS A 116 17.86 -11.37 -44.80
N THR A 117 17.51 -10.18 -45.28
CA THR A 117 18.49 -9.13 -45.53
C THR A 117 18.70 -8.44 -44.21
N THR A 118 19.73 -8.91 -43.53
CA THR A 118 20.55 -8.21 -42.55
C THR A 118 20.47 -6.69 -42.68
N TRP A 119 19.48 -6.08 -42.04
CA TRP A 119 19.67 -4.76 -41.47
C TRP A 119 20.18 -5.01 -40.06
N GLN A 120 21.50 -4.99 -39.93
CA GLN A 120 22.17 -4.88 -38.64
C GLN A 120 21.68 -3.59 -37.99
N CYS A 121 20.64 -3.66 -37.17
CA CYS A 121 20.54 -2.74 -36.04
C CYS A 121 21.67 -3.14 -35.10
N VAL A 122 22.82 -2.49 -35.24
CA VAL A 122 23.95 -2.64 -34.30
C VAL A 122 23.47 -2.13 -32.95
N PRO A 123 23.31 -2.99 -31.92
CA PRO A 123 23.15 -2.52 -30.57
C PRO A 123 24.55 -2.07 -30.13
N HIS A 124 24.74 -0.77 -29.93
CA HIS A 124 25.93 -0.25 -29.29
C HIS A 124 25.87 -0.61 -27.80
N TYR A 125 26.12 -1.88 -27.47
CA TYR A 125 26.25 -2.37 -26.10
C TYR A 125 27.74 -2.49 -25.79
N VAL A 126 28.22 -1.53 -25.00
CA VAL A 126 29.51 -1.63 -24.32
C VAL A 126 29.47 -2.86 -23.43
N GLY A 127 30.48 -3.71 -23.59
CA GLY A 127 30.50 -5.07 -23.09
C GLY A 127 30.43 -5.22 -21.58
N MET A 128 29.71 -6.25 -21.15
CA MET A 128 30.00 -6.95 -19.91
C MET A 128 30.05 -8.45 -20.21
N ASN A 129 31.26 -8.97 -20.09
CA ASN A 129 31.62 -10.37 -20.19
C ASN A 129 30.87 -11.19 -19.13
N MET A 130 30.06 -12.16 -19.55
CA MET A 130 29.74 -13.32 -18.73
C MET A 130 29.87 -14.59 -19.57
N GLY A 131 30.75 -15.48 -19.10
CA GLY A 131 31.19 -16.68 -19.81
C GLY A 131 30.06 -17.64 -20.14
N ARG A 132 30.13 -18.23 -21.34
CA ARG A 132 29.28 -19.34 -21.76
C ARG A 132 29.71 -20.59 -21.02
N ASN A 133 28.82 -21.16 -20.21
CA ASN A 133 28.91 -22.58 -19.85
C ASN A 133 27.99 -23.39 -20.77
N MET A 134 28.56 -24.47 -21.29
CA MET A 134 27.93 -25.40 -22.22
C MET A 134 26.88 -26.26 -21.51
N ALA A 135 25.63 -25.83 -21.52
CA ALA A 135 24.46 -26.70 -21.39
C ALA A 135 23.24 -25.90 -21.85
N GLY A 136 22.71 -26.24 -23.02
CA GLY A 136 21.64 -25.51 -23.69
C GLY A 136 20.28 -25.67 -23.03
N ASN A 137 20.03 -24.95 -21.93
CA ASN A 137 18.69 -24.71 -21.41
C ASN A 137 18.50 -23.20 -21.18
N ALA A 138 17.67 -22.58 -22.02
CA ALA A 138 17.25 -21.20 -21.84
C ALA A 138 16.30 -21.13 -20.63
N VAL A 139 16.80 -20.60 -19.52
CA VAL A 139 15.96 -20.21 -18.38
C VAL A 139 15.21 -18.94 -18.77
N THR A 140 13.93 -19.06 -19.12
CA THR A 140 13.03 -17.92 -19.21
C THR A 140 12.81 -17.34 -17.83
N CYS A 141 13.40 -16.17 -17.58
CA CYS A 141 13.12 -15.36 -16.41
C CYS A 141 11.74 -14.70 -16.60
N CYS A 142 10.74 -15.21 -15.89
CA CYS A 142 9.48 -14.49 -15.69
C CYS A 142 9.74 -13.34 -14.71
N TYR A 143 9.61 -12.10 -15.17
CA TYR A 143 9.54 -10.96 -14.26
C TYR A 143 8.10 -10.80 -13.75
N THR A 144 8.02 -10.60 -12.44
CA THR A 144 6.85 -10.15 -11.67
C THR A 144 6.28 -8.84 -12.18
#